data_AF-A0A8C9ACU9-F1
#
_entry.id   AF-A0A8C9ACU9-F1
#
_cell.length_a   1.000
_cell.length_b   1.000
_cell.length_c   1.000
_cell.angle_alpha   90.00
_cell.angle_beta   90.00
_cell.angle_gamma   90.00
#
_symmetry.space_group_name_H-M   'P 1'
#
loop_
_entity.id
_entity.type
_entity.pdbx_description
1 polymer ?
#
loop_
_entity_poly.entity_id
_entity_poly.type
_entity_poly.pdbx_seq_one_letter_code
_entity_poly.pdbx_strand_id
1 'polypeptide(L)'
;MPPPPPPLPGGPGIPPPPPFPGGPGIPPPPPGMGIPPPPPFGFGVPAAPILPFGLTPKKLYKPEVQLRRPNWSKFVAEDLSQDCFWTKVKEDRFENNELFAKLTHTFSAQTKTKKDQEGGEEKKSVQKKKVKELKVLDSKTAQNLSIFLGSFRMPYQEIKNVILEVNEAVLTESMIQNLIKQMPEPEQLKMLSELKDEYDDLAESEQFGVVMGTVPRLRPRLNAILFKLQFSEQVENIKPEIVSVTAACEELRKSESFASLLEITLLVGNYMNAGSRNAGAFGFNISFLCKLRDTKSTDQKMTLLHFLAELCENNYPDVLKFPDELTHVEKASRVSAENLQKNLDQMKKQISDVERDVQNFPAATDEKDKFVEKMTISSLERRDFVKDAQEQYNKLRMMHSNMETLYKDLGDYFLFDPKKLSVEEFFMDLHNFRNMFLQAVKENQKRRETEEKMRRAKLAKEKAEKERLEKQQKREQLIDMNGVCCSPGSPPSPCWWTSGTLTLSFLIYFC
;
A
#
# COMPACT_ATOMS: atom_id res chain seq x y z
N MET A 1 -36.09 28.59 72.97
CA MET A 1 -34.70 28.78 72.52
C MET A 1 -34.40 27.72 71.49
N PRO A 2 -34.18 28.08 70.22
CA PRO A 2 -33.78 27.12 69.19
C PRO A 2 -32.26 26.84 69.27
N PRO A 3 -31.81 25.63 68.87
CA PRO A 3 -30.41 25.22 68.96
C PRO A 3 -29.51 25.93 67.93
N PRO A 4 -28.21 26.08 68.22
CA PRO A 4 -27.26 26.81 67.39
C PRO A 4 -26.93 26.07 66.08
N PRO A 5 -26.60 26.82 65.00
CA PRO A 5 -26.32 26.25 63.69
C PRO A 5 -24.97 25.47 63.66
N PRO A 6 -24.89 24.39 62.87
CA PRO A 6 -23.67 23.60 62.72
C PRO A 6 -22.56 24.33 61.91
N PRO A 7 -21.27 23.96 62.09
CA PRO A 7 -20.13 24.66 61.52
C PRO A 7 -19.94 24.36 60.03
N LEU A 8 -19.47 25.36 59.28
CA LEU A 8 -19.08 25.25 57.87
C LEU A 8 -17.92 24.28 57.66
N PRO A 9 -18.05 23.28 56.76
CA PRO A 9 -16.93 22.46 56.31
C PRO A 9 -15.96 23.30 55.46
N GLY A 10 -14.68 23.18 55.81
CA GLY A 10 -13.55 23.92 55.22
C GLY A 10 -13.47 23.83 53.71
N GLY A 11 -13.12 24.98 53.11
CA GLY A 11 -12.84 25.11 51.70
C GLY A 11 -11.69 24.20 51.27
N PRO A 12 -11.79 23.54 50.09
CA PRO A 12 -10.66 22.86 49.49
C PRO A 12 -9.60 23.90 49.09
N GLY A 13 -8.36 23.65 49.51
CA GLY A 13 -7.20 24.47 49.23
C GLY A 13 -6.95 24.67 47.74
N ILE A 14 -6.34 25.81 47.44
CA ILE A 14 -5.95 26.27 46.11
C ILE A 14 -4.98 25.24 45.48
N PRO A 15 -5.21 24.77 44.24
CA PRO A 15 -4.28 23.89 43.55
C PRO A 15 -3.00 24.64 43.17
N PRO A 16 -1.83 23.96 43.10
CA PRO A 16 -0.57 24.59 42.72
C PRO A 16 -0.63 25.10 41.28
N PRO A 17 0.06 26.23 40.96
CA PRO A 17 -0.01 26.86 39.65
C PRO A 17 0.68 26.00 38.56
N PRO A 18 0.20 26.07 37.31
CA PRO A 18 0.79 25.35 36.18
C PRO A 18 2.16 25.94 35.80
N PRO A 19 3.12 25.11 35.33
CA PRO A 19 4.39 25.62 34.83
C PRO A 19 4.18 26.35 33.49
N PHE A 20 4.72 27.57 33.36
CA PHE A 20 4.76 28.29 32.09
C PHE A 20 5.77 27.67 31.12
N PRO A 21 5.50 27.72 29.80
CA PRO A 21 6.35 27.12 28.78
C PRO A 21 7.45 28.09 28.32
N GLY A 22 8.71 27.65 28.33
CA GLY A 22 9.78 28.32 27.60
C GLY A 22 11.19 28.04 28.12
N GLY A 23 12.05 27.50 27.24
CA GLY A 23 13.51 27.59 27.36
C GLY A 23 14.25 26.24 27.21
N PRO A 24 15.18 26.09 26.26
CA PRO A 24 16.04 24.91 26.17
C PRO A 24 17.10 24.95 27.29
N GLY A 25 16.94 24.07 28.27
CA GLY A 25 17.88 23.91 29.38
C GLY A 25 19.14 23.15 28.96
N ILE A 26 20.29 23.72 29.32
CA ILE A 26 21.65 23.22 29.12
C ILE A 26 21.84 21.87 29.87
N PRO A 27 22.52 20.87 29.28
CA PRO A 27 22.78 19.61 29.99
C PRO A 27 23.74 19.80 31.18
N PRO A 28 23.51 19.10 32.31
CA PRO A 28 24.37 19.18 33.49
C PRO A 28 25.76 18.55 33.25
N PRO A 29 26.81 19.03 33.94
CA PRO A 29 28.19 18.56 33.73
C PRO A 29 28.42 17.13 34.24
N PRO A 30 29.41 16.40 33.70
CA PRO A 30 29.71 15.02 34.08
C PRO A 30 30.18 14.92 35.55
N PRO A 31 29.69 13.95 36.34
CA PRO A 31 30.21 13.68 37.69
C PRO A 31 31.70 13.28 37.65
N GLY A 32 32.49 13.91 38.51
CA GLY A 32 33.95 13.77 38.59
C GLY A 32 34.43 12.37 38.98
N MET A 33 35.63 12.03 38.49
CA MET A 33 36.39 10.84 38.84
C MET A 33 36.73 10.81 40.34
N GLY A 34 35.99 10.01 41.10
CA GLY A 34 36.40 9.52 42.41
C GLY A 34 37.22 8.24 42.27
N ILE A 35 38.35 8.16 42.96
CA ILE A 35 39.24 7.00 43.01
C ILE A 35 38.45 5.81 43.62
N PRO A 36 38.48 4.59 43.03
CA PRO A 36 37.79 3.44 43.59
C PRO A 36 38.47 2.95 44.88
N PRO A 37 37.72 2.46 45.89
CA PRO A 37 38.31 1.90 47.10
C PRO A 37 39.02 0.57 46.80
N PRO A 38 40.01 0.17 47.64
CA PRO A 38 40.80 -1.04 47.39
C PRO A 38 39.95 -2.32 47.56
N PRO A 39 40.25 -3.39 46.80
CA PRO A 39 39.42 -4.59 46.80
C PRO A 39 39.67 -5.44 48.06
N PRO A 40 38.63 -6.05 48.67
CA PRO A 40 38.81 -7.06 49.69
C PRO A 40 39.33 -8.35 49.05
N PHE A 41 40.35 -8.95 49.67
CA PHE A 41 40.83 -10.30 49.35
C PHE A 41 39.68 -11.31 49.49
N GLY A 42 39.31 -11.94 48.38
CA GLY A 42 38.39 -13.07 48.35
C GLY A 42 38.45 -13.76 46.99
N PHE A 43 38.99 -14.97 46.95
CA PHE A 43 38.91 -15.85 45.78
C PHE A 43 37.44 -16.16 45.50
N GLY A 44 36.88 -15.51 44.48
CA GLY A 44 35.55 -15.78 43.95
C GLY A 44 35.55 -15.48 42.46
N VAL A 45 35.25 -16.50 41.66
CA VAL A 45 34.94 -16.35 40.23
C VAL A 45 33.89 -15.24 40.05
N PRO A 46 34.05 -14.29 39.11
CA PRO A 46 33.04 -13.25 38.89
C PRO A 46 31.71 -13.92 38.52
N ALA A 47 30.66 -13.67 39.30
CA ALA A 47 29.32 -14.08 38.95
C ALA A 47 28.95 -13.47 37.59
N ALA A 48 28.46 -14.29 36.66
CA ALA A 48 28.05 -13.81 35.34
C ALA A 48 26.95 -12.75 35.48
N PRO A 49 26.94 -11.69 34.65
CA PRO A 49 25.95 -10.62 34.75
C PRO A 49 24.54 -11.20 34.56
N ILE A 50 23.64 -10.85 35.48
CA ILE A 50 22.23 -11.24 35.41
C ILE A 50 21.57 -10.35 34.34
N LEU A 51 21.11 -10.97 33.26
CA LEU A 51 20.43 -10.25 32.17
C LEU A 51 18.90 -10.25 32.39
N PRO A 52 18.19 -9.21 31.90
CA PRO A 52 16.73 -9.11 31.98
C PRO A 52 16.02 -10.31 31.33
N PHE A 53 14.78 -10.57 31.77
CA PHE A 53 13.84 -11.52 31.15
C PHE A 53 14.34 -12.97 31.02
N GLY A 54 15.29 -13.38 31.86
CA GLY A 54 15.84 -14.75 31.84
C GLY A 54 16.78 -15.02 30.65
N LEU A 55 17.26 -13.97 29.99
CA LEU A 55 18.24 -14.08 28.91
C LEU A 55 19.58 -14.62 29.44
N THR A 56 20.26 -15.43 28.63
CA THR A 56 21.63 -15.87 28.90
C THR A 56 22.63 -15.06 28.08
N PRO A 57 23.85 -14.84 28.58
CA PRO A 57 24.90 -14.21 27.80
C PRO A 57 25.10 -14.92 26.45
N LYS A 58 25.12 -14.14 25.37
CA LYS A 58 25.31 -14.65 24.01
C LYS A 58 26.70 -15.27 23.84
N LYS A 59 26.77 -16.37 23.09
CA LYS A 59 28.05 -17.01 22.72
C LYS A 59 28.84 -16.09 21.81
N LEU A 60 30.11 -15.86 22.12
CA LEU A 60 30.99 -15.05 21.28
C LEU A 60 31.69 -15.93 20.25
N TYR A 61 31.41 -15.68 18.98
CA TYR A 61 32.05 -16.36 17.86
C TYR A 61 33.33 -15.63 17.43
N LYS A 62 34.39 -16.39 17.17
CA LYS A 62 35.67 -15.90 16.65
C LYS A 62 36.03 -16.65 15.37
N PRO A 63 35.49 -16.23 14.21
CA PRO A 63 35.87 -16.83 12.93
C PRO A 63 37.37 -16.65 12.67
N GLU A 64 38.02 -17.67 12.12
CA GLU A 64 39.45 -17.62 11.76
C GLU A 64 39.72 -16.63 10.60
N VAL A 65 38.72 -16.42 9.73
CA VAL A 65 38.79 -15.54 8.56
C VAL A 65 37.82 -14.38 8.72
N GLN A 66 38.28 -13.17 8.42
CA GLN A 66 37.44 -11.98 8.44
C GLN A 66 36.38 -12.05 7.33
N LEU A 67 35.11 -12.00 7.71
CA LEU A 67 33.98 -12.00 6.77
C LEU A 67 33.50 -10.57 6.48
N ARG A 68 32.87 -10.39 5.30
CA ARG A 68 32.04 -9.20 5.02
C ARG A 68 30.83 -9.24 5.96
N ARG A 69 30.55 -8.12 6.64
CA ARG A 69 29.55 -8.06 7.72
C ARG A 69 28.29 -7.30 7.28
N PRO A 70 27.09 -7.73 7.69
CA PRO A 70 25.89 -6.91 7.56
C PRO A 70 25.95 -5.72 8.53
N ASN A 71 25.68 -4.51 8.03
CA ASN A 71 25.71 -3.27 8.82
C ASN A 71 24.33 -2.99 9.45
N TRP A 72 23.86 -3.87 10.33
CA TRP A 72 22.62 -3.65 11.06
C TRP A 72 22.80 -2.75 12.30
N SER A 73 21.72 -2.09 12.72
CA SER A 73 21.64 -1.46 14.05
C SER A 73 21.24 -2.53 15.06
N LYS A 74 22.07 -2.74 16.10
CA LYS A 74 21.83 -3.77 17.12
C LYS A 74 20.87 -3.28 18.21
N PHE A 75 20.05 -4.18 18.75
CA PHE A 75 19.39 -4.01 20.04
C PHE A 75 20.25 -4.62 21.14
N VAL A 76 20.36 -3.95 22.28
CA VAL A 76 20.96 -4.50 23.51
C VAL A 76 19.86 -5.06 24.42
N ALA A 77 20.24 -5.81 25.45
CA ALA A 77 19.26 -6.49 26.30
C ALA A 77 18.31 -5.51 27.00
N GLU A 78 18.78 -4.29 27.25
CA GLU A 78 18.07 -3.17 27.84
C GLU A 78 17.00 -2.57 26.91
N ASP A 79 17.14 -2.75 25.59
CA ASP A 79 16.17 -2.24 24.61
C ASP A 79 14.96 -3.18 24.44
N LEU A 80 15.02 -4.40 25.00
CA LEU A 80 14.02 -5.44 24.77
C LEU A 80 12.84 -5.31 25.73
N SER A 81 11.63 -5.57 25.24
CA SER A 81 10.45 -5.78 26.09
C SER A 81 10.25 -7.26 26.38
N GLN A 82 9.66 -7.60 27.53
CA GLN A 82 9.50 -8.97 28.00
C GLN A 82 8.83 -9.89 26.96
N ASP A 83 7.80 -9.40 26.27
CA ASP A 83 7.03 -10.15 25.28
C ASP A 83 7.54 -10.04 23.84
N CYS A 84 8.62 -9.26 23.60
CA CYS A 84 9.14 -9.14 22.24
C CYS A 84 9.65 -10.50 21.73
N PHE A 85 9.60 -10.68 20.41
CA PHE A 85 10.02 -11.91 19.76
C PHE A 85 11.43 -12.36 20.18
N TRP A 86 12.36 -11.41 20.35
CA TRP A 86 13.77 -11.66 20.62
C TRP A 86 14.04 -12.34 21.97
N THR A 87 13.17 -12.20 22.97
CA THR A 87 13.33 -12.90 24.27
C THR A 87 13.12 -14.42 24.16
N LYS A 88 12.45 -14.89 23.09
CA LYS A 88 12.13 -16.30 22.84
C LYS A 88 13.13 -17.00 21.91
N VAL A 89 14.09 -16.27 21.34
CA VAL A 89 15.00 -16.78 20.30
C VAL A 89 16.18 -17.55 20.90
N LYS A 90 16.30 -18.82 20.53
CA LYS A 90 17.46 -19.69 20.81
C LYS A 90 18.26 -19.89 19.53
N GLU A 91 19.41 -19.22 19.39
CA GLU A 91 20.20 -19.20 18.16
C GLU A 91 21.05 -20.47 17.97
N ASP A 92 21.45 -21.08 19.09
CA ASP A 92 22.21 -22.32 19.18
C ASP A 92 21.53 -23.49 18.47
N ARG A 93 20.19 -23.50 18.39
CA ARG A 93 19.44 -24.53 17.65
C ARG A 93 19.74 -24.60 16.15
N PHE A 94 20.31 -23.53 15.59
CA PHE A 94 20.68 -23.44 14.18
C PHE A 94 22.21 -23.45 13.98
N GLU A 95 22.98 -23.60 15.06
CA GLU A 95 24.43 -23.64 14.98
C GLU A 95 24.89 -24.92 14.27
N ASN A 96 25.64 -24.77 13.18
CA ASN A 96 26.21 -25.89 12.43
C ASN A 96 27.59 -25.48 11.88
N ASN A 97 28.60 -26.33 12.11
CA ASN A 97 29.97 -26.10 11.60
C ASN A 97 30.02 -26.06 10.07
N GLU A 98 29.19 -26.84 9.37
CA GLU A 98 29.09 -26.79 7.91
C GLU A 98 28.50 -25.45 7.43
N LEU A 99 27.53 -24.90 8.17
CA LEU A 99 26.97 -23.58 7.90
C LEU A 99 28.06 -22.51 8.02
N PHE A 100 28.87 -22.55 9.08
CA PHE A 100 29.97 -21.61 9.27
C PHE A 100 31.08 -21.77 8.23
N ALA A 101 31.43 -22.99 7.84
CA ALA A 101 32.40 -23.24 6.78
C ALA A 101 31.92 -22.68 5.44
N LYS A 102 30.66 -22.93 5.07
CA LYS A 102 30.06 -22.40 3.85
C LYS A 102 29.94 -20.88 3.85
N LEU A 103 29.56 -20.29 5.00
CA LEU A 103 29.49 -18.84 5.17
C LEU A 103 30.88 -18.21 5.04
N THR A 104 31.89 -18.83 5.64
CA THR A 104 33.28 -18.39 5.59
C THR A 104 33.83 -18.43 4.17
N HIS A 105 33.59 -19.54 3.45
CA HIS A 105 33.99 -19.67 2.05
C HIS A 105 33.35 -18.59 1.17
N THR A 106 32.05 -18.37 1.32
CA THR A 106 31.26 -17.50 0.43
C THR A 106 31.51 -16.00 0.69
N PHE A 107 31.69 -15.61 1.96
CA PHE A 107 31.72 -14.19 2.37
C PHE A 107 33.05 -13.74 2.98
N SER A 108 34.11 -14.55 2.84
CA SER A 108 35.46 -14.12 3.24
C SER A 108 35.87 -12.83 2.54
N ALA A 109 36.45 -11.91 3.30
CA ALA A 109 37.09 -10.73 2.76
C ALA A 109 38.49 -11.15 2.26
N GLN A 110 38.58 -11.87 1.14
CA GLN A 110 39.87 -12.18 0.52
C GLN A 110 40.57 -10.87 0.13
N THR A 111 41.62 -10.51 0.86
CA THR A 111 42.70 -9.70 0.32
C THR A 111 43.47 -10.61 -0.62
N LYS A 112 43.44 -10.32 -1.93
CA LYS A 112 44.36 -10.99 -2.88
C LYS A 112 45.78 -10.67 -2.44
N THR A 113 46.42 -11.60 -1.74
CA THR A 113 47.88 -11.64 -1.60
C THR A 113 48.44 -11.86 -3.00
N LYS A 114 49.13 -10.84 -3.52
CA LYS A 114 49.97 -10.96 -4.71
C LYS A 114 50.97 -12.08 -4.43
N LYS A 115 50.88 -13.17 -5.18
CA LYS A 115 51.97 -14.14 -5.31
C LYS A 115 53.04 -13.50 -6.19
N ASP A 116 54.25 -13.46 -5.66
CA ASP A 116 55.47 -13.22 -6.40
C ASP A 116 55.57 -14.19 -7.58
N GLN A 117 55.66 -13.63 -8.78
CA GLN A 117 56.32 -14.26 -9.91
C GLN A 117 57.18 -13.18 -10.58
N GLU A 118 58.49 -13.37 -10.47
CA GLU A 118 59.49 -12.74 -11.31
C GLU A 118 59.15 -12.98 -12.78
N GLY A 119 59.33 -11.94 -13.62
CA GLY A 119 59.34 -12.11 -15.05
C GLY A 119 58.95 -10.85 -15.83
N GLY A 120 59.95 -10.12 -16.31
CA GLY A 120 59.85 -9.36 -17.55
C GLY A 120 59.55 -7.87 -17.41
N GLU A 121 60.57 -7.06 -17.69
CA GLU A 121 60.48 -5.64 -17.94
C GLU A 121 59.46 -5.32 -19.05
N GLU A 122 58.55 -4.37 -18.78
CA GLU A 122 58.28 -3.27 -19.70
C GLU A 122 57.57 -2.14 -18.94
N LYS A 123 58.35 -1.09 -18.61
CA LYS A 123 57.82 0.15 -18.05
C LYS A 123 56.99 0.88 -19.10
N LYS A 124 55.67 0.70 -19.09
CA LYS A 124 54.75 1.76 -19.52
C LYS A 124 54.38 2.60 -18.30
N SER A 125 54.90 3.82 -18.31
CA SER A 125 54.64 4.89 -17.35
C SER A 125 53.14 5.23 -17.32
N VAL A 126 52.39 4.63 -16.39
CA VAL A 126 51.13 5.23 -15.93
C VAL A 126 51.52 6.39 -15.04
N GLN A 127 51.34 7.61 -15.55
CA GLN A 127 51.42 8.83 -14.75
C GLN A 127 50.54 8.64 -13.51
N LYS A 128 51.16 8.55 -12.33
CA LYS A 128 50.45 8.72 -11.06
C LYS A 128 49.84 10.11 -11.11
N LYS A 129 48.53 10.23 -11.36
CA LYS A 129 47.77 11.45 -11.04
C LYS A 129 48.16 11.79 -9.60
N LYS A 130 48.85 12.92 -9.39
CA LYS A 130 49.07 13.47 -8.05
C LYS A 130 47.68 13.56 -7.42
N VAL A 131 47.45 12.82 -6.34
CA VAL A 131 46.23 12.95 -5.55
C VAL A 131 46.33 14.34 -4.92
N LYS A 132 45.59 15.29 -5.49
CA LYS A 132 45.48 16.64 -4.94
C LYS A 132 44.78 16.53 -3.58
N GLU A 133 45.34 17.23 -2.59
CA GLU A 133 44.82 17.21 -1.22
C GLU A 133 43.52 18.03 -1.13
N LEU A 134 42.57 17.56 -0.32
CA LEU A 134 41.31 18.26 -0.07
C LEU A 134 41.56 19.42 0.90
N LYS A 135 41.05 20.62 0.58
CA LYS A 135 41.25 21.82 1.41
C LYS A 135 40.03 22.17 2.26
N VAL A 136 38.82 21.87 1.80
CA VAL A 136 37.55 22.29 2.43
C VAL A 136 36.61 21.11 2.64
N LEU A 137 36.45 20.25 1.63
CA LEU A 137 35.47 19.17 1.69
C LEU A 137 35.98 18.00 2.54
N ASP A 138 35.08 17.37 3.31
CA ASP A 138 35.39 16.11 3.97
C ASP A 138 35.49 14.97 2.96
N SER A 139 36.23 13.92 3.33
CA SER A 139 36.50 12.78 2.45
C SER A 139 35.22 12.11 1.90
N LYS A 140 34.14 12.05 2.68
CA LYS A 140 32.89 11.40 2.25
C LYS A 140 32.15 12.28 1.23
N THR A 141 32.04 13.58 1.49
CA THR A 141 31.40 14.52 0.56
C THR A 141 32.18 14.63 -0.75
N ALA A 142 33.51 14.74 -0.67
CA ALA A 142 34.38 14.77 -1.84
C ALA A 142 34.28 13.47 -2.66
N GLN A 143 34.23 12.30 -2.00
CA GLN A 143 34.08 11.02 -2.67
C GLN A 143 32.70 10.89 -3.35
N ASN A 144 31.62 11.27 -2.67
CA ASN A 144 30.27 11.25 -3.24
C ASN A 144 30.16 12.15 -4.47
N LEU A 145 30.72 13.37 -4.39
CA LEU A 145 30.80 14.28 -5.53
C LEU A 145 31.66 13.71 -6.66
N SER A 146 32.81 13.12 -6.36
CA SER A 146 33.67 12.53 -7.39
C SER A 146 32.95 11.39 -8.13
N ILE A 147 32.20 10.54 -7.43
CA ILE A 147 31.36 9.50 -8.04
C ILE A 147 30.27 10.13 -8.90
N PHE A 148 29.56 11.12 -8.39
CA PHE A 148 28.50 11.84 -9.10
C PHE A 148 29.02 12.53 -10.37
N LEU A 149 30.12 13.28 -10.29
CA LEU A 149 30.69 13.99 -11.43
C LEU A 149 31.23 13.02 -12.48
N GLY A 150 31.80 11.89 -12.05
CA GLY A 150 32.27 10.83 -12.94
C GLY A 150 31.17 10.18 -13.78
N SER A 151 29.94 10.11 -13.26
CA SER A 151 28.76 9.64 -14.03
C SER A 151 28.09 10.76 -14.81
N PHE A 152 28.11 12.00 -14.30
CA PHE A 152 27.44 13.15 -14.89
C PHE A 152 28.12 13.66 -16.18
N ARG A 153 29.47 13.57 -16.26
CA ARG A 153 30.30 13.82 -17.47
C ARG A 153 29.97 15.10 -18.25
N MET A 154 29.63 16.18 -17.54
CA MET A 154 29.38 17.50 -18.12
C MET A 154 30.43 18.50 -17.59
N PRO A 155 30.98 19.39 -18.44
CA PRO A 155 31.85 20.46 -17.98
C PRO A 155 31.16 21.29 -16.89
N TYR A 156 31.85 21.58 -15.78
CA TYR A 156 31.24 22.26 -14.62
C TYR A 156 30.64 23.63 -14.98
N GLN A 157 31.27 24.32 -15.93
CA GLN A 157 30.78 25.59 -16.45
C GLN A 157 29.48 25.43 -17.24
N GLU A 158 29.30 24.32 -17.94
CA GLU A 158 28.05 24.00 -18.65
C GLU A 158 26.94 23.68 -17.64
N ILE A 159 27.23 22.95 -16.56
CA ILE A 159 26.28 22.70 -15.46
C ILE A 159 25.78 24.04 -14.89
N LYS A 160 26.71 24.96 -14.60
CA LYS A 160 26.38 26.31 -14.13
C LYS A 160 25.48 27.04 -15.14
N ASN A 161 25.86 27.08 -16.41
CA ASN A 161 25.09 27.81 -17.43
C ASN A 161 23.67 27.23 -17.58
N VAL A 162 23.53 25.91 -17.64
CA VAL A 162 22.24 25.21 -17.76
C VAL A 162 21.32 25.54 -16.56
N ILE A 163 21.88 25.66 -15.35
CA ILE A 163 21.14 26.07 -14.14
C ILE A 163 20.75 27.56 -14.18
N LEU A 164 21.65 28.44 -14.65
CA LEU A 164 21.38 29.88 -14.75
C LEU A 164 20.31 30.19 -15.80
N GLU A 165 20.38 29.52 -16.95
CA GLU A 165 19.48 29.71 -18.09
C GLU A 165 18.12 29.01 -17.90
N VAL A 166 18.01 28.12 -16.89
CA VAL A 166 16.88 27.21 -16.70
C VAL A 166 16.57 26.48 -18.01
N ASN A 167 17.58 25.81 -18.55
CA ASN A 167 17.47 25.15 -19.85
C ASN A 167 16.77 23.79 -19.72
N GLU A 168 15.46 23.80 -19.87
CA GLU A 168 14.57 22.62 -19.80
C GLU A 168 14.88 21.53 -20.84
N ALA A 169 15.65 21.83 -21.90
CA ALA A 169 16.04 20.81 -22.89
C ALA A 169 17.17 19.88 -22.38
N VAL A 170 17.93 20.35 -21.37
CA VAL A 170 19.05 19.60 -20.79
C VAL A 170 18.73 19.18 -19.35
N LEU A 171 17.99 20.02 -18.62
CA LEU A 171 17.59 19.75 -17.24
C LEU A 171 16.57 18.63 -17.17
N THR A 172 16.93 17.56 -16.44
CA THR A 172 16.01 16.49 -16.08
C THR A 172 15.73 16.51 -14.58
N GLU A 173 14.58 16.01 -14.17
CA GLU A 173 14.20 15.90 -12.75
C GLU A 173 15.28 15.14 -11.94
N SER A 174 15.69 13.96 -12.43
CA SER A 174 16.71 13.12 -11.78
C SER A 174 18.04 13.86 -11.64
N MET A 175 18.44 14.63 -12.67
CA MET A 175 19.64 15.45 -12.61
C MET A 175 19.55 16.49 -11.49
N ILE A 176 18.44 17.24 -11.41
CA ILE A 176 18.28 18.28 -10.38
C ILE A 176 18.19 17.67 -8.98
N GLN A 177 17.47 16.55 -8.79
CA GLN A 177 17.41 15.84 -7.52
C GLN A 177 18.80 15.38 -7.06
N ASN A 178 19.60 14.85 -7.98
CA ASN A 178 20.98 14.45 -7.68
C ASN A 178 21.86 15.65 -7.36
N LEU A 179 21.72 16.77 -8.09
CA LEU A 179 22.42 18.01 -7.76
C LEU A 179 22.06 18.49 -6.36
N ILE A 180 20.78 18.56 -6.00
CA ILE A 180 20.33 18.91 -4.65
C ILE A 180 20.92 17.95 -3.61
N LYS A 181 20.87 16.64 -3.86
CA LYS A 181 21.35 15.64 -2.90
C LYS A 181 22.87 15.70 -2.68
N GLN A 182 23.64 15.96 -3.74
CA GLN A 182 25.10 15.90 -3.71
C GLN A 182 25.77 17.26 -3.50
N MET A 183 25.03 18.38 -3.61
CA MET A 183 25.58 19.71 -3.38
C MET A 183 26.16 19.82 -1.95
N PRO A 184 27.38 20.36 -1.78
CA PRO A 184 27.91 20.75 -0.48
C PRO A 184 27.01 21.75 0.26
N GLU A 185 27.27 21.91 1.55
CA GLU A 185 26.58 22.91 2.35
C GLU A 185 26.92 24.34 1.91
N PRO A 186 26.01 25.31 2.06
CA PRO A 186 26.23 26.70 1.65
C PRO A 186 27.53 27.32 2.19
N GLU A 187 27.90 26.99 3.44
CA GLU A 187 29.12 27.45 4.08
C GLU A 187 30.37 26.89 3.39
N GLN A 188 30.33 25.62 2.97
CA GLN A 188 31.42 24.97 2.23
C GLN A 188 31.58 25.57 0.84
N LEU A 189 30.46 25.82 0.14
CA LEU A 189 30.49 26.49 -1.16
C LEU A 189 31.07 27.91 -1.07
N LYS A 190 30.77 28.63 0.02
CA LYS A 190 31.34 29.95 0.27
C LYS A 190 32.86 29.88 0.44
N MET A 191 33.35 28.99 1.31
CA MET A 191 34.80 28.79 1.50
C MET A 191 35.50 28.38 0.19
N LEU A 192 34.89 27.48 -0.59
CA LEU A 192 35.43 27.08 -1.89
C LEU A 192 35.47 28.22 -2.90
N SER A 193 34.47 29.12 -2.91
CA SER A 193 34.45 30.27 -3.83
C SER A 193 35.59 31.27 -3.58
N GLU A 194 36.13 31.31 -2.37
CA GLU A 194 37.28 32.15 -1.99
C GLU A 194 38.61 31.56 -2.51
N LEU A 195 38.68 30.26 -2.79
CA LEU A 195 39.85 29.54 -3.31
C LEU A 195 39.97 29.56 -4.85
N LYS A 196 39.27 30.47 -5.52
CA LYS A 196 39.24 30.56 -7.00
C LYS A 196 40.61 30.77 -7.64
N ASP A 197 41.54 31.41 -6.94
CA ASP A 197 42.89 31.70 -7.44
C ASP A 197 43.79 30.45 -7.44
N GLU A 198 43.41 29.40 -6.69
CA GLU A 198 44.11 28.13 -6.58
C GLU A 198 43.37 26.99 -7.31
N TYR A 199 42.48 27.33 -8.26
CA TYR A 199 41.57 26.39 -8.92
C TYR A 199 42.27 25.16 -9.52
N ASP A 200 43.40 25.38 -10.21
CA ASP A 200 44.15 24.30 -10.87
C ASP A 200 44.89 23.37 -9.88
N ASP A 201 44.98 23.75 -8.61
CA ASP A 201 45.59 22.94 -7.55
C ASP A 201 44.56 22.17 -6.70
N LEU A 202 43.26 22.44 -6.88
CA LEU A 202 42.17 21.78 -6.16
C LEU A 202 41.80 20.40 -6.75
N ALA A 203 41.29 19.51 -5.90
CA ALA A 203 40.70 18.24 -6.32
C ALA A 203 39.46 18.47 -7.21
N GLU A 204 39.14 17.54 -8.12
CA GLU A 204 38.00 17.68 -9.07
C GLU A 204 36.66 17.98 -8.36
N SER A 205 36.42 17.40 -7.17
CA SER A 205 35.24 17.65 -6.35
C SER A 205 35.17 19.09 -5.80
N GLU A 206 36.32 19.69 -5.50
CA GLU A 206 36.42 21.06 -4.98
C GLU A 206 36.39 22.08 -6.12
N GLN A 207 37.00 21.77 -7.26
CA GLN A 207 36.86 22.55 -8.50
C GLN A 207 35.39 22.72 -8.89
N PHE A 208 34.60 21.63 -8.81
CA PHE A 208 33.16 21.70 -8.99
C PHE A 208 32.49 22.64 -7.99
N GLY A 209 32.82 22.53 -6.70
CA GLY A 209 32.27 23.39 -5.66
C GLY A 209 32.64 24.87 -5.81
N VAL A 210 33.84 25.20 -6.32
CA VAL A 210 34.23 26.58 -6.69
C VAL A 210 33.28 27.13 -7.74
N VAL A 211 33.04 26.39 -8.82
CA VAL A 211 32.16 26.82 -9.92
C VAL A 211 30.72 27.02 -9.41
N MET A 212 30.21 26.05 -8.66
CA MET A 212 28.85 26.11 -8.11
C MET A 212 28.68 27.21 -7.05
N GLY A 213 29.72 27.52 -6.28
CA GLY A 213 29.73 28.61 -5.30
C GLY A 213 29.57 30.00 -5.93
N THR A 214 29.87 30.14 -7.23
CA THR A 214 29.61 31.40 -7.96
C THR A 214 28.15 31.61 -8.32
N VAL A 215 27.27 30.61 -8.18
CA VAL A 215 25.85 30.70 -8.52
C VAL A 215 25.09 31.38 -7.37
N PRO A 216 24.52 32.58 -7.57
CA PRO A 216 23.75 33.24 -6.53
C PRO A 216 22.51 32.41 -6.17
N ARG A 217 22.27 32.25 -4.85
CA ARG A 217 21.09 31.57 -4.29
C ARG A 217 20.90 30.17 -4.90
N LEU A 218 21.99 29.39 -5.02
CA LEU A 218 21.99 28.07 -5.67
C LEU A 218 20.90 27.11 -5.15
N ARG A 219 20.76 26.96 -3.84
CA ARG A 219 19.78 26.05 -3.23
C ARG A 219 18.32 26.42 -3.58
N PRO A 220 17.87 27.66 -3.33
CA PRO A 220 16.61 28.19 -3.85
C PRO A 220 16.38 27.91 -5.34
N ARG A 221 17.39 28.21 -6.16
CA ARG A 221 17.34 28.03 -7.61
C ARG A 221 17.09 26.57 -8.00
N LEU A 222 17.86 25.63 -7.45
CA LEU A 222 17.71 24.21 -7.72
C LEU A 222 16.34 23.68 -7.27
N ASN A 223 15.88 24.07 -6.08
CA ASN A 223 14.58 23.64 -5.55
C ASN A 223 13.42 24.16 -6.41
N ALA A 224 13.51 25.40 -6.86
CA ALA A 224 12.48 26.02 -7.68
C ALA A 224 12.43 25.43 -9.10
N ILE A 225 13.61 25.13 -9.69
CA ILE A 225 13.71 24.37 -10.95
C ILE A 225 13.11 22.97 -10.79
N LEU A 226 13.46 22.26 -9.70
CA LEU A 226 12.92 20.92 -9.43
C LEU A 226 11.39 20.95 -9.39
N PHE A 227 10.85 21.90 -8.63
CA PHE A 227 9.41 22.06 -8.50
C PHE A 227 8.75 22.32 -9.85
N LYS A 228 9.32 23.22 -10.67
CA LYS A 228 8.82 23.49 -12.03
C LYS A 228 8.78 22.24 -12.90
N LEU A 229 9.82 21.41 -12.86
CA LEU A 229 9.89 20.15 -13.63
C LEU A 229 8.88 19.11 -13.16
N GLN A 230 8.59 19.05 -11.85
CA GLN A 230 7.67 18.07 -11.26
C GLN A 230 6.21 18.52 -11.23
N PHE A 231 5.94 19.82 -11.43
CA PHE A 231 4.63 20.40 -11.16
C PHE A 231 3.50 19.75 -11.95
N SER A 232 3.69 19.57 -13.26
CA SER A 232 2.68 18.97 -14.14
C SER A 232 2.32 17.55 -13.71
N GLU A 233 3.33 16.73 -13.39
CA GLU A 233 3.11 15.36 -12.93
C GLU A 233 2.40 15.33 -11.56
N GLN A 234 2.77 16.21 -10.63
CA GLN A 234 2.09 16.30 -9.34
C GLN A 234 0.60 16.64 -9.51
N VAL A 235 0.27 17.57 -10.41
CA VAL A 235 -1.13 17.91 -10.74
C VAL A 235 -1.86 16.70 -11.34
N GLU A 236 -1.23 16.00 -12.28
CA GLU A 236 -1.79 14.81 -12.94
C GLU A 236 -1.96 13.61 -12.01
N ASN A 237 -1.19 13.53 -10.93
CA ASN A 237 -1.34 12.51 -9.89
C ASN A 237 -2.46 12.86 -8.89
N ILE A 238 -2.60 14.13 -8.51
CA ILE A 238 -3.60 14.58 -7.52
C ILE A 238 -5.01 14.64 -8.11
N LYS A 239 -5.15 15.14 -9.34
CA LYS A 239 -6.45 15.42 -9.94
C LYS A 239 -7.35 14.17 -10.10
N PRO A 240 -6.87 13.02 -10.60
CA PRO A 240 -7.70 11.83 -10.78
C PRO A 240 -8.22 11.26 -9.46
N GLU A 241 -7.46 11.40 -8.37
CA GLU A 241 -7.89 10.98 -7.03
C GLU A 241 -9.09 11.79 -6.57
N ILE A 242 -9.01 13.14 -6.65
CA ILE A 242 -10.13 14.03 -6.32
C ILE A 242 -11.36 13.73 -7.18
N VAL A 243 -11.17 13.55 -8.49
CA VAL A 243 -12.26 13.25 -9.43
C VAL A 243 -12.92 11.92 -9.10
N SER A 244 -12.13 10.89 -8.76
CA SER A 244 -12.66 9.55 -8.45
C SER A 244 -13.54 9.59 -7.20
N VAL A 245 -13.09 10.26 -6.13
CA VAL A 245 -13.88 10.39 -4.90
C VAL A 245 -15.11 11.26 -5.13
N THR A 246 -14.97 12.39 -5.83
CA THR A 246 -16.10 13.28 -6.16
C THR A 246 -17.18 12.53 -6.94
N ALA A 247 -16.79 11.80 -7.99
CA ALA A 247 -17.71 11.01 -8.79
C ALA A 247 -18.37 9.90 -7.96
N ALA A 248 -17.62 9.18 -7.14
CA ALA A 248 -18.18 8.14 -6.27
C ALA A 248 -19.20 8.70 -5.26
N CYS A 249 -18.94 9.89 -4.70
CA CYS A 249 -19.90 10.57 -3.83
C CYS A 249 -21.21 10.89 -4.56
N GLU A 250 -21.11 11.46 -5.76
CA GLU A 250 -22.27 11.82 -6.56
C GLU A 250 -23.07 10.61 -7.06
N GLU A 251 -22.37 9.60 -7.58
CA GLU A 251 -22.95 8.33 -8.03
C GLU A 251 -23.78 7.69 -6.91
N LEU A 252 -23.18 7.57 -5.72
CA LEU A 252 -23.86 6.97 -4.58
C LEU A 252 -25.07 7.77 -4.13
N ARG A 253 -24.97 9.10 -4.14
CA ARG A 253 -26.07 9.99 -3.72
C ARG A 253 -27.25 9.98 -4.71
N LYS A 254 -26.96 9.79 -6.00
CA LYS A 254 -27.92 9.85 -7.11
C LYS A 254 -28.50 8.47 -7.49
N SER A 255 -27.89 7.37 -7.06
CA SER A 255 -28.32 6.02 -7.41
C SER A 255 -29.67 5.66 -6.78
N GLU A 256 -30.74 5.71 -7.57
CA GLU A 256 -32.08 5.27 -7.18
C GLU A 256 -32.17 3.74 -7.03
N SER A 257 -31.38 3.01 -7.82
CA SER A 257 -31.26 1.55 -7.74
C SER A 257 -30.65 1.11 -6.40
N PHE A 258 -29.62 1.82 -5.93
CA PHE A 258 -29.04 1.58 -4.61
C PHE A 258 -29.98 1.99 -3.48
N ALA A 259 -30.68 3.12 -3.61
CA ALA A 259 -31.70 3.54 -2.64
C ALA A 259 -32.80 2.48 -2.47
N SER A 260 -33.31 1.94 -3.60
CA SER A 260 -34.29 0.86 -3.61
C SER A 260 -33.79 -0.40 -2.88
N LEU A 261 -32.51 -0.75 -3.05
CA LEU A 261 -31.90 -1.87 -2.32
C LEU A 261 -31.88 -1.64 -0.81
N LEU A 262 -31.59 -0.41 -0.36
CA LEU A 262 -31.62 -0.06 1.07
C LEU A 262 -33.03 -0.17 1.64
N GLU A 263 -34.05 0.27 0.91
CA GLU A 263 -35.46 0.16 1.31
C GLU A 263 -35.91 -1.30 1.44
N ILE A 264 -35.59 -2.15 0.45
CA ILE A 264 -35.88 -3.58 0.51
C ILE A 264 -35.16 -4.23 1.69
N THR A 265 -33.89 -3.86 1.91
CA THR A 265 -33.11 -4.38 3.04
C THR A 265 -33.72 -3.97 4.38
N LEU A 266 -34.19 -2.72 4.51
CA LEU A 266 -34.86 -2.23 5.70
C LEU A 266 -36.18 -2.98 5.96
N LEU A 267 -36.98 -3.19 4.92
CA LEU A 267 -38.24 -3.94 5.01
C LEU A 267 -38.00 -5.37 5.52
N VAL A 268 -37.09 -6.10 4.87
CA VAL A 268 -36.76 -7.49 5.25
C VAL A 268 -36.17 -7.52 6.66
N GLY A 269 -35.27 -6.60 6.99
CA GLY A 269 -34.67 -6.48 8.32
C GLY A 269 -35.71 -6.20 9.41
N ASN A 270 -36.67 -5.31 9.17
CA ASN A 270 -37.74 -5.00 10.12
C ASN A 270 -38.67 -6.18 10.36
N TYR A 271 -39.02 -6.92 9.31
CA TYR A 271 -39.82 -8.14 9.44
C TYR A 271 -39.07 -9.20 10.26
N MET A 272 -37.80 -9.44 9.95
CA MET A 272 -36.97 -10.44 10.65
C MET A 272 -36.73 -10.07 12.13
N ASN A 273 -36.64 -8.78 12.45
CA ASN A 273 -36.41 -8.29 13.81
C ASN A 273 -37.72 -8.07 14.61
N ALA A 274 -38.87 -8.47 14.10
CA ALA A 274 -40.15 -8.32 14.80
C ALA A 274 -40.10 -8.93 16.21
N GLY A 275 -40.58 -8.18 17.21
CA GLY A 275 -40.57 -8.59 18.62
C GLY A 275 -39.20 -8.50 19.32
N SER A 276 -38.15 -8.01 18.64
CA SER A 276 -36.84 -7.73 19.25
C SER A 276 -36.68 -6.24 19.60
N ARG A 277 -35.57 -5.89 20.30
CA ARG A 277 -35.18 -4.49 20.56
C ARG A 277 -34.94 -3.68 19.28
N ASN A 278 -34.70 -4.35 18.15
CA ASN A 278 -34.41 -3.72 16.85
C ASN A 278 -35.64 -3.67 15.93
N ALA A 279 -36.84 -4.02 16.42
CA ALA A 279 -38.07 -3.94 15.64
C ALA A 279 -38.44 -2.48 15.29
N GLY A 280 -39.02 -2.25 14.12
CA GLY A 280 -39.54 -0.94 13.72
C GLY A 280 -38.46 0.12 13.51
N ALA A 281 -37.29 -0.28 13.01
CA ALA A 281 -36.22 0.65 12.66
C ALA A 281 -36.61 1.54 11.48
N PHE A 282 -36.24 2.82 11.54
CA PHE A 282 -36.41 3.78 10.44
C PHE A 282 -35.26 3.74 9.42
N GLY A 283 -34.16 3.10 9.77
CA GLY A 283 -32.95 3.00 8.96
C GLY A 283 -31.89 2.17 9.69
N PHE A 284 -30.80 1.88 9.00
CA PHE A 284 -29.65 1.17 9.55
C PHE A 284 -28.36 1.81 9.03
N ASN A 285 -27.26 1.61 9.74
CA ASN A 285 -25.96 2.13 9.31
C ASN A 285 -25.48 1.38 8.05
N ILE A 286 -25.08 2.12 7.01
CA ILE A 286 -24.68 1.58 5.70
C ILE A 286 -23.53 0.55 5.77
N SER A 287 -22.63 0.64 6.76
CA SER A 287 -21.57 -0.36 6.99
C SER A 287 -22.12 -1.77 7.29
N PHE A 288 -23.39 -1.89 7.69
CA PHE A 288 -24.04 -3.16 7.94
C PHE A 288 -24.25 -3.98 6.66
N LEU A 289 -24.21 -3.36 5.47
CA LEU A 289 -24.41 -4.07 4.20
C LEU A 289 -23.45 -5.24 4.01
N CYS A 290 -22.18 -5.08 4.41
CA CYS A 290 -21.18 -6.17 4.38
C CYS A 290 -21.54 -7.36 5.29
N LYS A 291 -22.38 -7.15 6.32
CA LYS A 291 -22.79 -8.15 7.31
C LYS A 291 -24.04 -8.93 6.89
N LEU A 292 -24.71 -8.54 5.81
CA LEU A 292 -25.87 -9.28 5.28
C LEU A 292 -25.51 -10.72 4.88
N ARG A 293 -24.25 -10.98 4.56
CA ARG A 293 -23.77 -12.34 4.27
C ARG A 293 -23.66 -13.22 5.52
N ASP A 294 -23.56 -12.63 6.71
CA ASP A 294 -23.30 -13.37 7.95
C ASP A 294 -24.57 -14.04 8.49
N THR A 295 -25.74 -13.49 8.16
CA THR A 295 -27.04 -14.12 8.47
C THR A 295 -27.31 -15.25 7.48
N LYS A 296 -27.41 -16.48 8.00
CA LYS A 296 -27.64 -17.71 7.21
C LYS A 296 -29.06 -18.25 7.39
N SER A 297 -29.55 -18.93 6.36
CA SER A 297 -30.78 -19.74 6.45
C SER A 297 -30.62 -20.89 7.45
N THR A 298 -31.74 -21.46 7.89
CA THR A 298 -31.77 -22.59 8.84
C THR A 298 -30.94 -23.78 8.36
N ASP A 299 -30.93 -24.06 7.07
CA ASP A 299 -30.16 -25.13 6.45
C ASP A 299 -28.72 -24.74 6.08
N GLN A 300 -28.32 -23.50 6.36
CA GLN A 300 -27.02 -22.90 6.07
C GLN A 300 -26.61 -22.90 4.59
N LYS A 301 -27.56 -23.16 3.67
CA LYS A 301 -27.29 -23.20 2.22
C LYS A 301 -27.37 -21.85 1.54
N MET A 302 -28.00 -20.87 2.20
CA MET A 302 -28.23 -19.53 1.67
C MET A 302 -27.94 -18.49 2.74
N THR A 303 -27.50 -17.30 2.34
CA THR A 303 -27.37 -16.15 3.24
C THR A 303 -28.47 -15.13 2.98
N LEU A 304 -28.69 -14.20 3.90
CA LEU A 304 -29.64 -13.10 3.70
C LEU A 304 -29.27 -12.26 2.46
N LEU A 305 -27.98 -12.08 2.18
CA LEU A 305 -27.53 -11.44 0.94
C LEU A 305 -27.98 -12.19 -0.32
N HIS A 306 -27.86 -13.52 -0.36
CA HIS A 306 -28.36 -14.32 -1.47
C HIS A 306 -29.88 -14.20 -1.62
N PHE A 307 -30.61 -14.23 -0.51
CA PHE A 307 -32.05 -14.05 -0.52
C PHE A 307 -32.46 -12.68 -1.09
N LEU A 308 -31.81 -11.61 -0.64
CA LEU A 308 -32.05 -10.25 -1.15
C LEU A 308 -31.71 -10.12 -2.64
N ALA A 309 -30.58 -10.69 -3.07
CA ALA A 309 -30.19 -10.70 -4.48
C ALA A 309 -31.21 -11.44 -5.36
N GLU A 310 -31.71 -12.58 -4.92
CA GLU A 310 -32.75 -13.34 -5.62
C GLU A 310 -34.11 -12.61 -5.64
N LEU A 311 -34.48 -11.97 -4.52
CA LEU A 311 -35.68 -11.13 -4.44
C LEU A 311 -35.60 -9.96 -5.44
N CYS A 312 -34.43 -9.32 -5.54
CA CYS A 312 -34.20 -8.24 -6.50
C CYS A 312 -34.27 -8.76 -7.94
N GLU A 313 -33.64 -9.89 -8.26
CA GLU A 313 -33.71 -10.48 -9.61
C GLU A 313 -35.15 -10.77 -10.05
N ASN A 314 -35.99 -11.29 -9.15
CA ASN A 314 -37.33 -11.75 -9.50
C ASN A 314 -38.37 -10.61 -9.50
N ASN A 315 -38.28 -9.69 -8.54
CA ASN A 315 -39.35 -8.73 -8.26
C ASN A 315 -38.95 -7.27 -8.51
N TYR A 316 -37.66 -6.95 -8.46
CA TYR A 316 -37.15 -5.59 -8.59
C TYR A 316 -35.90 -5.52 -9.50
N PRO A 317 -36.02 -5.87 -10.80
CA PRO A 317 -34.85 -6.03 -11.69
C PRO A 317 -34.03 -4.76 -11.86
N ASP A 318 -34.65 -3.58 -11.71
CA ASP A 318 -33.96 -2.28 -11.78
C ASP A 318 -32.86 -2.15 -10.71
N VAL A 319 -33.04 -2.77 -9.53
CA VAL A 319 -32.02 -2.77 -8.47
C VAL A 319 -30.71 -3.37 -8.96
N LEU A 320 -30.73 -4.34 -9.87
CA LEU A 320 -29.51 -4.99 -10.37
C LEU A 320 -28.57 -4.04 -11.15
N LYS A 321 -29.04 -2.83 -11.48
CA LYS A 321 -28.26 -1.80 -12.18
C LYS A 321 -27.33 -1.01 -11.26
N PHE A 322 -27.57 -1.01 -9.94
CA PHE A 322 -26.77 -0.23 -9.00
C PHE A 322 -25.24 -0.48 -9.10
N PRO A 323 -24.73 -1.71 -9.35
CA PRO A 323 -23.29 -1.93 -9.49
C PRO A 323 -22.68 -1.16 -10.67
N ASP A 324 -23.45 -0.95 -11.74
CA ASP A 324 -23.05 -0.20 -12.94
C ASP A 324 -23.23 1.31 -12.76
N GLU A 325 -24.09 1.75 -11.83
CA GLU A 325 -24.23 3.16 -11.45
C GLU A 325 -23.07 3.64 -10.54
N LEU A 326 -22.46 2.71 -9.79
CA LEU A 326 -21.38 2.97 -8.83
C LEU A 326 -19.99 2.66 -9.42
N THR A 327 -19.66 3.27 -10.56
CA THR A 327 -18.44 2.94 -11.33
C THR A 327 -17.14 3.41 -10.66
N HIS A 328 -17.16 4.55 -9.97
CA HIS A 328 -15.96 5.14 -9.38
C HIS A 328 -15.67 4.67 -7.96
N VAL A 329 -16.59 3.93 -7.33
CA VAL A 329 -16.44 3.44 -5.95
C VAL A 329 -15.16 2.63 -5.74
N GLU A 330 -14.75 1.79 -6.70
CA GLU A 330 -13.49 1.04 -6.60
C GLU A 330 -12.24 1.93 -6.68
N LYS A 331 -12.28 3.01 -7.47
CA LYS A 331 -11.16 3.94 -7.54
C LYS A 331 -11.09 4.76 -6.26
N ALA A 332 -12.23 5.26 -5.79
CA ALA A 332 -12.35 6.02 -4.56
C ALA A 332 -11.88 5.22 -3.33
N SER A 333 -12.13 3.90 -3.28
CA SER A 333 -11.66 3.05 -2.19
C SER A 333 -10.14 2.90 -2.10
N ARG A 334 -9.39 3.35 -3.12
CA ARG A 334 -7.92 3.28 -3.16
C ARG A 334 -7.26 4.64 -2.90
N VAL A 335 -8.04 5.72 -2.81
CA VAL A 335 -7.54 7.08 -2.61
C VAL A 335 -7.32 7.33 -1.12
N SER A 336 -6.09 7.67 -0.72
CA SER A 336 -5.81 8.06 0.67
C SER A 336 -6.08 9.56 0.86
N ALA A 337 -7.13 9.90 1.61
CA ALA A 337 -7.48 11.30 1.87
C ALA A 337 -6.35 12.05 2.60
N GLU A 338 -5.62 11.38 3.49
CA GLU A 338 -4.49 11.97 4.21
C GLU A 338 -3.33 12.34 3.25
N ASN A 339 -2.95 11.44 2.35
CA ASN A 339 -1.88 11.70 1.39
C ASN A 339 -2.28 12.79 0.41
N LEU A 340 -3.55 12.80 -0.02
CA LEU A 340 -4.09 13.83 -0.91
C LEU A 340 -3.99 15.22 -0.28
N GLN A 341 -4.37 15.36 1.00
CA GLN A 341 -4.23 16.60 1.76
C GLN A 341 -2.75 17.02 1.89
N LYS A 342 -1.85 16.08 2.23
CA LYS A 342 -0.40 16.35 2.33
C LYS A 342 0.18 16.84 1.01
N ASN A 343 -0.18 16.20 -0.11
CA ASN A 343 0.31 16.57 -1.44
C ASN A 343 -0.14 17.99 -1.82
N LEU A 344 -1.39 18.35 -1.53
CA LEU A 344 -1.89 19.71 -1.76
C LEU A 344 -1.17 20.75 -0.87
N ASP A 345 -0.97 20.46 0.41
CA ASP A 345 -0.31 21.39 1.31
C ASP A 345 1.19 21.55 0.97
N GLN A 346 1.84 20.47 0.52
CA GLN A 346 3.21 20.51 0.01
C GLN A 346 3.29 21.36 -1.26
N MET A 347 2.39 21.15 -2.23
CA MET A 347 2.33 21.95 -3.44
C MET A 347 2.13 23.43 -3.14
N LYS A 348 1.21 23.77 -2.22
CA LYS A 348 1.00 25.15 -1.76
C LYS A 348 2.28 25.77 -1.21
N LYS A 349 2.96 25.04 -0.32
CA LYS A 349 4.21 25.49 0.29
C LYS A 349 5.29 25.70 -0.76
N GLN A 350 5.45 24.78 -1.72
CA GLN A 350 6.43 24.91 -2.79
C GLN A 350 6.15 26.14 -3.66
N ILE A 351 4.90 26.43 -4.00
CA ILE A 351 4.53 27.65 -4.73
C ILE A 351 4.92 28.90 -3.92
N SER A 352 4.56 28.97 -2.63
CA SER A 352 4.91 30.10 -1.77
C SER A 352 6.43 30.27 -1.58
N ASP A 353 7.17 29.17 -1.48
CA ASP A 353 8.63 29.19 -1.37
C ASP A 353 9.26 29.74 -2.67
N VAL A 354 8.79 29.30 -3.85
CA VAL A 354 9.25 29.82 -5.14
C VAL A 354 8.88 31.29 -5.33
N GLU A 355 7.66 31.69 -5.00
CA GLU A 355 7.21 33.08 -5.08
C GLU A 355 8.11 34.00 -4.22
N ARG A 356 8.35 33.60 -2.96
CA ARG A 356 9.25 34.32 -2.06
C ARG A 356 10.67 34.37 -2.61
N ASP A 357 11.17 33.28 -3.17
CA ASP A 357 12.52 33.26 -3.72
C ASP A 357 12.65 34.20 -4.91
N VAL A 358 11.69 34.19 -5.85
CA VAL A 358 11.64 35.11 -6.99
C VAL A 358 11.60 36.58 -6.54
N GLN A 359 10.81 36.92 -5.52
CA GLN A 359 10.73 38.29 -4.98
C GLN A 359 12.03 38.75 -4.30
N ASN A 360 12.77 37.82 -3.70
CA ASN A 360 14.01 38.09 -2.95
C ASN A 360 15.26 37.72 -3.76
N PHE A 361 15.15 37.55 -5.08
CA PHE A 361 16.27 37.20 -5.94
C PHE A 361 17.01 38.49 -6.34
N PRO A 362 18.35 38.55 -6.23
CA PRO A 362 19.11 39.72 -6.66
C PRO A 362 18.92 39.97 -8.16
N ALA A 363 19.08 41.23 -8.58
CA ALA A 363 19.09 41.57 -9.99
C ALA A 363 20.19 40.77 -10.72
N ALA A 364 19.85 40.23 -11.89
CA ALA A 364 20.77 39.45 -12.70
C ALA A 364 22.01 40.29 -13.03
N THR A 365 23.19 39.77 -12.67
CA THR A 365 24.49 40.39 -12.98
C THR A 365 25.13 39.80 -14.24
N ASP A 366 24.58 38.69 -14.76
CA ASP A 366 25.04 37.93 -15.92
C ASP A 366 23.87 37.76 -16.89
N GLU A 367 24.08 37.96 -18.19
CA GLU A 367 23.08 37.77 -19.25
C GLU A 367 22.56 36.32 -19.33
N LYS A 368 23.33 35.36 -18.80
CA LYS A 368 22.93 33.96 -18.70
C LYS A 368 21.98 33.69 -17.53
N ASP A 369 21.88 34.60 -16.55
CA ASP A 369 20.97 34.43 -15.43
C ASP A 369 19.54 34.78 -15.83
N LYS A 370 18.86 33.78 -16.39
CA LYS A 370 17.47 33.87 -16.83
C LYS A 370 16.49 33.34 -15.79
N PHE A 371 16.90 33.18 -14.53
CA PHE A 371 16.02 32.54 -13.54
C PHE A 371 14.78 33.37 -13.22
N VAL A 372 14.94 34.65 -12.87
CA VAL A 372 13.78 35.50 -12.62
C VAL A 372 12.91 35.57 -13.86
N GLU A 373 13.51 35.74 -15.05
CA GLU A 373 12.79 35.73 -16.33
C GLU A 373 12.00 34.43 -16.51
N LYS A 374 12.61 33.24 -16.40
CA LYS A 374 11.95 31.95 -16.65
C LYS A 374 10.92 31.56 -15.59
N MET A 375 11.11 32.01 -14.36
CA MET A 375 10.19 31.73 -13.25
C MET A 375 9.01 32.71 -13.24
N THR A 376 9.16 33.94 -13.74
CA THR A 376 8.08 34.95 -13.89
C THR A 376 7.51 35.07 -15.29
N ILE A 377 8.21 34.57 -16.30
CA ILE A 377 7.89 34.62 -17.74
C ILE A 377 8.43 33.31 -18.33
N SER A 378 7.67 32.23 -18.20
CA SER A 378 8.01 30.96 -18.86
C SER A 378 8.22 31.19 -20.36
N SER A 379 9.41 30.85 -20.88
CA SER A 379 9.82 31.15 -22.26
C SER A 379 8.99 30.46 -23.34
N LEU A 380 8.20 29.45 -22.96
CA LEU A 380 7.36 28.69 -23.88
C LEU A 380 5.94 29.26 -23.99
N GLU A 381 5.45 30.05 -23.02
CA GLU A 381 4.02 30.42 -22.98
C GLU A 381 3.72 31.91 -22.70
N ARG A 382 4.71 32.77 -22.45
CA ARG A 382 4.45 34.15 -21.97
C ARG A 382 3.51 34.14 -20.74
N ARG A 383 3.64 33.13 -19.88
CA ARG A 383 2.90 33.00 -18.62
C ARG A 383 3.88 32.84 -17.47
N ASP A 384 3.61 33.56 -16.40
CA ASP A 384 4.32 33.47 -15.14
C ASP A 384 4.11 32.07 -14.54
N PHE A 385 5.19 31.30 -14.36
CA PHE A 385 5.08 29.93 -13.84
C PHE A 385 4.47 29.93 -12.45
N VAL A 386 4.84 30.89 -11.59
CA VAL A 386 4.27 31.02 -10.25
C VAL A 386 2.77 31.29 -10.34
N LYS A 387 2.37 32.18 -11.27
CA LYS A 387 0.95 32.49 -11.50
C LYS A 387 0.16 31.29 -12.02
N ASP A 388 0.70 30.57 -13.01
CA ASP A 388 0.04 29.37 -13.56
C ASP A 388 -0.06 28.26 -12.51
N ALA A 389 1.03 28.01 -11.77
CA ALA A 389 1.05 27.04 -10.69
C ALA A 389 0.04 27.39 -9.60
N GLN A 390 -0.07 28.67 -9.22
CA GLN A 390 -1.07 29.15 -8.26
C GLN A 390 -2.50 28.98 -8.78
N GLU A 391 -2.75 29.25 -10.07
CA GLU A 391 -4.06 29.06 -10.68
C GLU A 391 -4.48 27.59 -10.70
N GLN A 392 -3.58 26.68 -11.11
CA GLN A 392 -3.82 25.24 -11.12
C GLN A 392 -4.00 24.69 -9.70
N TYR A 393 -3.16 25.12 -8.75
CA TYR A 393 -3.31 24.77 -7.34
C TYR A 393 -4.67 25.22 -6.79
N ASN A 394 -5.09 26.45 -7.07
CA ASN A 394 -6.38 26.97 -6.61
C ASN A 394 -7.54 26.14 -7.17
N LYS A 395 -7.48 25.73 -8.45
CA LYS A 395 -8.47 24.82 -9.04
C LYS A 395 -8.50 23.47 -8.31
N LEU A 396 -7.34 22.85 -8.08
CA LEU A 396 -7.26 21.59 -7.34
C LEU A 396 -7.79 21.73 -5.90
N ARG A 397 -7.45 22.81 -5.19
CA ARG A 397 -7.92 23.06 -3.84
C ARG A 397 -9.44 23.25 -3.79
N MET A 398 -10.01 23.96 -4.78
CA MET A 398 -11.47 24.08 -4.91
C MET A 398 -12.14 22.74 -5.16
N MET A 399 -11.59 21.92 -6.07
CA MET A 399 -12.10 20.57 -6.33
C MET A 399 -12.01 19.68 -5.09
N HIS A 400 -10.90 19.72 -4.36
CA HIS A 400 -10.72 18.98 -3.10
C HIS A 400 -11.71 19.42 -2.02
N SER A 401 -11.90 20.74 -1.84
CA SER A 401 -12.87 21.25 -0.86
C SER A 401 -14.30 20.85 -1.21
N ASN A 402 -14.65 20.82 -2.49
CA ASN A 402 -15.93 20.30 -2.96
C ASN A 402 -16.06 18.79 -2.67
N MET A 403 -15.02 18.01 -2.96
CA MET A 403 -14.97 16.58 -2.64
C MET A 403 -15.19 16.31 -1.15
N GLU A 404 -14.52 17.04 -0.25
CA GLU A 404 -14.70 16.94 1.20
C GLU A 404 -16.13 17.29 1.63
N THR A 405 -16.72 18.32 1.00
CA THR A 405 -18.11 18.72 1.27
C THR A 405 -19.08 17.63 0.85
N LEU A 406 -18.93 17.07 -0.35
CA LEU A 406 -19.78 15.97 -0.83
C LEU A 406 -19.67 14.72 0.06
N TYR A 407 -18.47 14.38 0.52
CA TYR A 407 -18.29 13.26 1.45
C TYR A 407 -18.96 13.53 2.81
N LYS A 408 -18.87 14.77 3.30
CA LYS A 408 -19.59 15.18 4.50
C LYS A 408 -21.11 15.11 4.32
N ASP A 409 -21.61 15.57 3.17
CA ASP A 409 -23.04 15.52 2.83
C ASP A 409 -23.53 14.07 2.72
N LEU A 410 -22.69 13.13 2.27
CA LEU A 410 -22.98 11.69 2.35
C LEU A 410 -23.13 11.22 3.80
N GLY A 411 -22.29 11.71 4.70
CA GLY A 411 -22.39 11.44 6.14
C GLY A 411 -23.73 11.88 6.72
N ASP A 412 -24.18 13.07 6.34
CA ASP A 412 -25.49 13.59 6.75
C ASP A 412 -26.64 12.81 6.09
N TYR A 413 -26.48 12.40 4.82
CA TYR A 413 -27.52 11.67 4.08
C TYR A 413 -27.68 10.20 4.52
N PHE A 414 -26.59 9.49 4.77
CA PHE A 414 -26.58 8.07 5.18
C PHE A 414 -26.36 7.88 6.69
N LEU A 415 -26.31 8.97 7.47
CA LEU A 415 -26.18 9.00 8.93
C LEU A 415 -24.95 8.25 9.47
N PHE A 416 -23.77 8.59 8.95
CA PHE A 416 -22.47 8.17 9.50
C PHE A 416 -21.61 9.38 9.86
N ASP A 417 -20.59 9.19 10.70
CA ASP A 417 -19.67 10.26 11.13
C ASP A 417 -18.46 10.33 10.19
N PRO A 418 -18.33 11.36 9.33
CA PRO A 418 -17.23 11.47 8.37
C PRO A 418 -15.85 11.65 9.03
N LYS A 419 -15.80 11.97 10.33
CA LYS A 419 -14.54 12.10 11.07
C LYS A 419 -14.03 10.78 11.61
N LYS A 420 -14.91 9.78 11.77
CA LYS A 420 -14.55 8.46 12.28
C LYS A 420 -14.34 7.43 11.19
N LEU A 421 -14.86 7.71 10.00
CA LEU A 421 -14.77 6.83 8.85
C LEU A 421 -14.11 7.60 7.71
N SER A 422 -12.90 7.20 7.34
CA SER A 422 -12.19 7.85 6.24
C SER A 422 -12.86 7.53 4.89
N VAL A 423 -12.55 8.35 3.88
CA VAL A 423 -13.11 8.21 2.53
C VAL A 423 -12.82 6.81 1.97
N GLU A 424 -11.57 6.37 2.06
CA GLU A 424 -11.12 5.07 1.60
C GLU A 424 -11.81 3.93 2.34
N GLU A 425 -11.99 4.01 3.66
CA GLU A 425 -12.66 2.98 4.45
C GLU A 425 -14.13 2.86 4.04
N PHE A 426 -14.84 3.99 3.93
CA PHE A 426 -16.23 4.02 3.51
C PHE A 426 -16.44 3.42 2.12
N PHE A 427 -15.67 3.87 1.13
CA PHE A 427 -15.80 3.35 -0.23
C PHE A 427 -15.26 1.93 -0.37
N MET A 428 -14.31 1.49 0.47
CA MET A 428 -13.86 0.10 0.52
C MET A 428 -14.97 -0.83 1.01
N ASP A 429 -15.69 -0.46 2.07
CA ASP A 429 -16.84 -1.23 2.54
C ASP A 429 -17.92 -1.33 1.45
N LEU A 430 -18.21 -0.21 0.78
CA LEU A 430 -19.19 -0.20 -0.31
C LEU A 430 -18.74 -1.02 -1.53
N HIS A 431 -17.46 -0.93 -1.91
CA HIS A 431 -16.87 -1.74 -2.97
C HIS A 431 -16.96 -3.24 -2.65
N ASN A 432 -16.63 -3.61 -1.41
CA ASN A 432 -16.73 -4.98 -0.92
C ASN A 432 -18.18 -5.47 -0.98
N PHE A 433 -19.14 -4.67 -0.52
CA PHE A 433 -20.55 -5.01 -0.62
C PHE A 433 -20.99 -5.21 -2.08
N ARG A 434 -20.64 -4.29 -2.99
CA ARG A 434 -20.95 -4.41 -4.43
C ARG A 434 -20.47 -5.75 -5.00
N ASN A 435 -19.23 -6.12 -4.70
CA ASN A 435 -18.65 -7.38 -5.15
C ASN A 435 -19.35 -8.60 -4.52
N MET A 436 -19.68 -8.53 -3.23
CA MET A 436 -20.43 -9.60 -2.55
C MET A 436 -21.83 -9.78 -3.15
N PHE A 437 -22.51 -8.68 -3.49
CA PHE A 437 -23.83 -8.72 -4.12
C PHE A 437 -23.78 -9.36 -5.51
N LEU A 438 -22.85 -8.92 -6.37
CA LEU A 438 -22.64 -9.51 -7.71
C LEU A 438 -22.30 -11.00 -7.63
N GLN A 439 -21.46 -11.38 -6.65
CA GLN A 439 -21.12 -12.78 -6.42
C GLN A 439 -22.36 -13.58 -5.98
N ALA A 440 -23.20 -13.04 -5.10
CA ALA A 440 -24.42 -13.69 -4.64
C ALA A 440 -25.43 -13.90 -5.79
N VAL A 441 -25.58 -12.93 -6.69
CA VAL A 441 -26.40 -13.07 -7.91
C VAL A 441 -25.89 -14.24 -8.76
N LYS A 442 -24.58 -14.32 -9.00
CA LYS A 442 -23.96 -15.40 -9.78
C LYS A 442 -24.11 -16.77 -9.11
N GLU A 443 -23.95 -16.84 -7.79
CA GLU A 443 -24.14 -18.06 -7.00
C GLU A 443 -25.59 -18.53 -7.03
N ASN A 444 -26.57 -17.62 -6.95
CA ASN A 444 -27.99 -17.92 -7.09
C ASN A 444 -28.33 -18.49 -8.47
N GLN A 445 -27.81 -17.91 -9.55
CA GLN A 445 -28.00 -18.42 -10.91
C GLN A 445 -27.51 -19.87 -11.03
N LYS A 446 -26.28 -20.13 -10.57
CA LYS A 446 -25.70 -21.48 -10.57
C LYS A 446 -26.51 -22.45 -9.70
N ARG A 447 -27.03 -21.99 -8.56
CA ARG A 447 -27.90 -22.79 -7.69
C ARG A 447 -29.17 -23.20 -8.43
N ARG A 448 -29.87 -22.25 -9.06
CA ARG A 448 -31.10 -22.52 -9.84
C ARG A 448 -30.86 -23.50 -10.99
N GLU A 449 -29.76 -23.34 -11.74
CA GLU A 449 -29.37 -24.29 -12.80
C GLU A 449 -29.16 -25.71 -12.25
N THR A 450 -28.49 -25.82 -11.10
CA THR A 450 -28.22 -27.11 -10.46
C THR A 450 -29.52 -27.75 -9.95
N GLU A 451 -30.38 -26.97 -9.30
CA GLU A 451 -31.69 -27.42 -8.82
C GLU A 451 -32.59 -27.88 -9.97
N GLU A 452 -32.61 -27.15 -11.09
CA GLU A 452 -33.38 -27.55 -12.26
C GLU A 452 -32.82 -28.83 -12.89
N LYS A 453 -31.49 -28.96 -12.99
CA LYS A 453 -30.83 -30.18 -13.47
C LYS A 453 -31.17 -31.38 -12.58
N MET A 454 -31.12 -31.21 -11.27
CA MET A 454 -31.49 -32.26 -10.30
C MET A 454 -32.97 -32.63 -10.41
N ARG A 455 -33.86 -31.64 -10.57
CA ARG A 455 -35.31 -31.86 -10.76
C ARG A 455 -35.59 -32.65 -12.04
N ARG A 456 -34.97 -32.27 -13.17
CA ARG A 456 -35.10 -32.97 -14.45
C ARG A 456 -34.57 -34.40 -14.36
N ALA A 457 -33.43 -34.62 -13.70
CA ALA A 457 -32.87 -35.95 -13.48
C ALA A 457 -33.79 -36.84 -12.61
N LYS A 458 -34.39 -36.27 -11.55
CA LYS A 458 -35.33 -36.98 -10.69
C LYS A 458 -36.59 -37.40 -11.45
N LEU A 459 -37.19 -36.48 -12.21
CA LEU A 459 -38.37 -36.77 -13.04
C LEU A 459 -38.07 -37.84 -14.11
N ALA A 460 -36.89 -37.79 -14.73
CA ALA A 460 -36.46 -38.81 -15.69
C ALA A 460 -36.29 -40.19 -15.03
N LYS A 461 -35.72 -40.25 -13.82
CA LYS A 461 -35.57 -41.49 -13.05
C LYS A 461 -36.93 -42.07 -12.65
N GLU A 462 -37.84 -41.25 -12.13
CA GLU A 462 -39.19 -41.67 -11.76
C GLU A 462 -39.98 -42.18 -12.97
N LYS A 463 -39.86 -41.52 -14.12
CA LYS A 463 -40.48 -41.97 -15.38
C LYS A 463 -39.91 -43.31 -15.85
N ALA A 464 -38.58 -43.46 -15.82
CA ALA A 464 -37.92 -44.72 -16.22
C ALA A 464 -38.29 -45.88 -15.28
N GLU A 465 -38.43 -45.62 -13.98
CA GLU A 465 -38.86 -46.60 -13.00
C GLU A 465 -40.32 -47.03 -13.23
N LYS A 466 -41.21 -46.07 -13.49
CA LYS A 466 -42.62 -46.35 -13.85
C LYS A 466 -42.72 -47.18 -15.13
N GLU A 467 -42.00 -46.82 -16.18
CA GLU A 467 -41.97 -47.59 -17.43
C GLU A 467 -41.41 -49.01 -17.24
N ARG A 468 -40.43 -49.20 -16.35
CA ARG A 468 -39.89 -50.52 -15.99
C ARG A 468 -40.93 -51.37 -15.24
N LEU A 469 -41.64 -50.79 -14.27
CA LEU A 469 -42.71 -51.45 -13.53
C LEU A 469 -43.87 -51.85 -14.46
N GLU A 470 -44.30 -50.97 -15.36
CA GLU A 470 -45.35 -51.27 -16.34
C GLU A 470 -44.94 -52.41 -17.30
N LYS A 471 -43.67 -52.42 -17.78
CA LYS A 471 -43.14 -53.52 -18.60
C LYS A 471 -43.08 -54.84 -17.83
N GLN A 472 -42.74 -54.80 -16.55
CA GLN A 472 -42.71 -55.99 -15.70
C GLN A 472 -44.13 -56.55 -15.47
N GLN A 473 -45.10 -55.71 -15.14
CA GLN A 473 -46.51 -56.12 -14.98
C GLN A 473 -47.08 -56.72 -16.26
N LYS A 474 -46.80 -56.11 -17.42
CA LYS A 474 -47.21 -56.68 -18.72
C LYS A 474 -46.60 -58.05 -18.98
N ARG A 475 -45.33 -58.26 -18.62
CA ARG A 475 -44.67 -59.57 -18.72
C ARG A 475 -45.29 -60.61 -17.79
N GLU A 476 -45.58 -60.24 -16.55
CA GLU A 476 -46.22 -61.13 -15.58
C GLU A 476 -47.63 -61.54 -16.04
N GLN A 477 -48.43 -60.61 -16.57
CA GLN A 477 -49.74 -60.91 -17.17
C GLN A 477 -49.66 -61.85 -18.39
N LEU A 478 -48.64 -61.68 -19.24
CA LEU A 478 -48.38 -62.58 -20.38
C LEU A 478 -47.97 -63.99 -19.94
N ILE A 479 -47.22 -64.11 -18.84
CA ILE A 479 -46.81 -65.41 -18.27
C ILE A 479 -48.01 -66.11 -17.61
N ASP A 480 -48.86 -65.37 -16.91
CA ASP A 480 -50.09 -65.89 -16.28
C ASP A 480 -51.10 -66.41 -17.33
N MET A 481 -51.31 -65.66 -18.42
CA MET A 481 -52.13 -66.11 -19.57
C MET A 481 -51.63 -67.43 -20.20
N ASN A 482 -50.31 -67.63 -20.28
CA ASN A 482 -49.74 -68.89 -20.77
C ASN A 482 -49.80 -70.02 -19.73
N GLY A 483 -49.91 -69.71 -18.44
CA GLY A 483 -50.09 -70.70 -17.36
C GLY A 483 -51.51 -71.27 -17.29
N VAL A 484 -52.53 -70.48 -17.64
CA VAL A 484 -53.94 -70.93 -17.64
C VAL A 484 -54.24 -71.96 -18.74
N CYS A 485 -53.45 -72.01 -19.82
CA CYS A 485 -53.59 -73.06 -20.85
C CYS A 485 -53.02 -74.43 -20.43
N CYS A 486 -52.39 -74.57 -19.27
CA CYS A 486 -51.78 -75.82 -18.81
C CYS A 486 -52.32 -76.25 -17.44
N SER A 487 -53.61 -76.61 -17.35
CA SER A 487 -54.13 -77.42 -16.23
C SER A 487 -54.06 -78.92 -16.56
N PRO A 488 -53.67 -79.80 -15.63
CA PRO A 488 -53.43 -81.22 -15.88
C PRO A 488 -54.75 -82.00 -15.89
N GLY A 489 -55.27 -82.31 -17.07
CA GLY A 489 -56.47 -83.15 -17.17
C GLY A 489 -57.08 -83.23 -18.56
N SER A 490 -56.37 -83.79 -19.54
CA SER A 490 -56.93 -84.36 -20.78
C SER A 490 -55.85 -85.20 -21.50
N PRO A 491 -56.19 -86.34 -22.12
CA PRO A 491 -55.23 -87.32 -22.64
C PRO A 491 -54.52 -86.83 -23.92
N PRO A 492 -53.35 -87.39 -24.29
CA PRO A 492 -52.55 -86.87 -25.38
C PRO A 492 -53.23 -87.16 -26.72
N SER A 493 -53.42 -86.13 -27.53
CA SER A 493 -53.80 -86.27 -28.95
C SER A 493 -52.56 -86.01 -29.82
N PRO A 494 -52.40 -86.70 -30.96
CA PRO A 494 -51.11 -86.87 -31.62
C PRO A 494 -50.68 -85.60 -32.37
N CYS A 495 -49.39 -85.29 -32.32
CA CYS A 495 -48.76 -84.32 -33.21
C CYS A 495 -48.84 -84.81 -34.66
N TRP A 496 -49.57 -84.09 -35.50
CA TRP A 496 -49.44 -84.19 -36.95
C TRP A 496 -48.60 -83.03 -37.44
N TRP A 497 -47.35 -83.33 -37.76
CA TRP A 497 -46.53 -82.49 -38.62
C TRP A 497 -47.21 -82.39 -39.98
N THR A 498 -47.56 -81.18 -40.41
CA THR A 498 -47.78 -80.90 -41.82
C THR A 498 -46.78 -79.85 -42.28
N SER A 499 -45.88 -80.32 -43.15
CA SER A 499 -44.99 -79.48 -43.94
C SER A 499 -45.83 -78.54 -44.80
N GLY A 500 -45.51 -77.25 -44.77
CA GLY A 500 -46.10 -76.23 -45.62
C GLY A 500 -45.05 -75.19 -46.00
N THR A 501 -44.36 -75.47 -47.09
CA THR A 501 -43.43 -74.60 -47.82
C THR A 501 -44.15 -73.37 -48.39
N LEU A 502 -43.56 -72.18 -48.21
CA LEU A 502 -43.66 -71.00 -49.09
C LEU A 502 -42.57 -69.99 -48.65
N THR A 503 -41.32 -70.17 -49.07
CA THR A 503 -40.60 -69.43 -50.13
C THR A 503 -40.73 -67.89 -50.18
N LEU A 504 -39.54 -67.25 -50.09
CA LEU A 504 -39.07 -65.98 -50.69
C LEU A 504 -39.69 -64.66 -50.18
N SER A 505 -38.97 -63.55 -49.98
CA SER A 505 -37.54 -63.23 -50.17
C SER A 505 -37.20 -61.87 -49.50
N PHE A 506 -35.97 -61.79 -48.95
CA PHE A 506 -35.01 -60.67 -48.96
C PHE A 506 -35.43 -59.20 -48.69
N LEU A 507 -34.78 -58.58 -47.69
CA LEU A 507 -33.76 -57.50 -47.82
C LEU A 507 -33.26 -57.10 -46.41
N ILE A 508 -32.06 -57.49 -45.98
CA ILE A 508 -30.83 -56.67 -45.90
C ILE A 508 -31.09 -55.18 -45.56
N TYR A 509 -30.71 -54.73 -44.35
CA TYR A 509 -29.54 -53.84 -44.16
C TYR A 509 -29.22 -53.66 -42.66
N PHE A 510 -27.94 -53.87 -42.34
CA PHE A 510 -27.25 -53.42 -41.13
C PHE A 510 -27.29 -51.89 -41.06
N CYS A 511 -27.53 -51.34 -39.87
CA CYS A 511 -26.65 -50.35 -39.24
C CYS A 511 -26.90 -50.30 -37.72
#